data_AF-A0A2W0AUB5-F1
#
_entry.id   AF-A0A2W0AUB5-F1
#
_cell.length_a   1.000
_cell.length_b   1.000
_cell.length_c   1.000
_cell.angle_alpha   90.00
_cell.angle_beta   90.00
_cell.angle_gamma   90.00
#
_symmetry.space_group_name_H-M   'P 1'
#
loop_
_entity.id
_entity.type
_entity.pdbx_description
1 polymer ?
#
loop_
_entity_poly.entity_id
_entity_poly.type
_entity_poly.pdbx_seq_one_letter_code
_entity_poly.pdbx_strand_id
1 'polypeptide(L)'
;MYRQPPLFSRPVLDGKKVLLVDHNQATRDVRAEVLRDSGVTVHAVEDLPAARVLWEPNFYDLILLNLFRHSPGEAFQFYAQIKDASPRERFAFLVGPPVYLSLTWPEAMAVDDTSHGQWGETVKRIATAA
;
A
#
# COMPACT_ATOMS: atom_id res chain seq x y z
N MET A 1 42.47 21.49 -3.98
CA MET A 1 41.37 21.86 -3.09
C MET A 1 40.28 20.80 -3.21
N TYR A 2 40.17 19.90 -2.23
CA TYR A 2 39.07 18.95 -2.19
C TYR A 2 37.80 19.71 -1.82
N ARG A 3 36.85 19.78 -2.75
CA ARG A 3 35.50 20.27 -2.48
C ARG A 3 34.82 19.18 -1.65
N GLN A 4 34.56 19.44 -0.38
CA GLN A 4 33.72 18.54 0.42
C GLN A 4 32.38 18.34 -0.32
N PRO A 5 31.89 17.10 -0.46
CA PRO A 5 30.52 16.88 -0.91
C PRO A 5 29.59 17.58 0.07
N PRO A 6 28.48 18.20 -0.37
CA PRO A 6 27.52 18.78 0.57
C PRO A 6 27.07 17.67 1.52
N LEU A 7 27.39 17.82 2.81
CA LEU A 7 27.26 16.75 3.79
C LEU A 7 25.83 16.29 4.05
N PHE A 8 24.82 17.00 3.56
CA PHE A 8 23.42 16.61 3.68
C PHE A 8 22.64 17.12 2.49
N SER A 9 22.67 16.40 1.37
CA SER A 9 21.56 16.51 0.42
C SER A 9 20.30 16.09 1.17
N ARG A 10 19.41 17.05 1.43
CA ARG A 10 18.08 16.85 1.99
C ARG A 10 17.46 15.58 1.35
N PRO A 11 16.89 14.64 2.12
CA PRO A 11 16.30 13.44 1.56
C PRO A 11 15.33 13.82 0.43
N VAL A 12 15.39 13.10 -0.68
CA VAL A 12 14.62 13.41 -1.90
C VAL A 12 13.11 13.51 -1.61
N LEU A 13 12.63 12.85 -0.57
CA LEU A 13 11.23 12.77 -0.17
C LEU A 13 10.89 13.65 1.05
N ASP A 14 11.80 14.51 1.49
CA ASP A 14 11.61 15.31 2.69
C ASP A 14 10.38 16.24 2.60
N GLY A 15 9.50 16.11 3.59
CA GLY A 15 8.23 16.82 3.67
C GLY A 15 7.05 16.13 2.99
N LYS A 16 7.24 14.92 2.42
CA LYS A 16 6.15 14.12 1.87
C LYS A 16 5.35 13.41 2.95
N LYS A 17 4.04 13.28 2.75
CA LYS A 17 3.12 12.59 3.65
C LYS A 17 2.59 11.30 3.04
N VAL A 18 2.72 10.19 3.76
CA VAL A 18 2.23 8.87 3.34
C VAL A 18 1.25 8.31 4.35
N LEU A 19 0.10 7.86 3.85
CA LEU A 19 -0.80 6.97 4.59
C LEU A 19 -0.45 5.52 4.21
N LEU A 20 0.11 4.77 5.15
CA LEU A 20 0.44 3.35 4.99
C LEU A 20 -0.65 2.50 5.63
N VAL A 21 -1.32 1.67 4.83
CA VAL A 21 -2.31 0.70 5.28
C VAL A 21 -1.76 -0.70 5.07
N ASP A 22 -1.45 -1.40 6.14
CA ASP A 22 -0.90 -2.76 6.09
C ASP A 22 -1.31 -3.54 7.33
N HIS A 23 -2.06 -4.63 7.14
CA HIS A 23 -2.55 -5.44 8.24
C HIS A 23 -1.43 -6.14 9.02
N ASN A 24 -0.33 -6.52 8.38
CA ASN A 24 0.76 -7.23 9.06
C ASN A 24 1.66 -6.21 9.78
N GLN A 25 1.65 -6.26 11.12
CA GLN A 25 2.42 -5.34 11.96
C GLN A 25 3.93 -5.35 11.64
N ALA A 26 4.54 -6.52 11.51
CA ALA A 26 5.99 -6.62 11.28
C ALA A 26 6.39 -5.97 9.94
N THR A 27 5.62 -6.19 8.87
CA THR A 27 5.90 -5.54 7.58
C THR A 27 5.55 -4.07 7.60
N ARG A 28 4.47 -3.68 8.28
CA ARG A 28 4.05 -2.28 8.43
C ARG A 28 5.11 -1.45 9.13
N ASP A 29 5.66 -1.96 10.23
CA ASP A 29 6.65 -1.25 11.05
C ASP A 29 7.95 -1.02 10.26
N VAL A 30 8.47 -2.07 9.60
CA VAL A 30 9.66 -1.96 8.74
C VAL A 30 9.43 -0.98 7.57
N ARG A 31 8.28 -1.05 6.90
CA ARG A 31 7.95 -0.13 5.79
C ARG A 31 7.85 1.32 6.27
N ALA A 32 7.25 1.54 7.44
CA ALA A 32 7.13 2.86 8.02
C ALA A 32 8.49 3.43 8.43
N GLU A 33 9.37 2.62 9.00
CA GLU A 33 10.75 2.99 9.36
C GLU A 33 11.54 3.42 8.11
N VAL A 34 11.59 2.58 7.06
CA VAL A 34 12.31 2.88 5.82
C VAL A 34 11.83 4.20 5.17
N LEU A 35 10.52 4.44 5.17
CA LEU A 35 9.95 5.69 4.66
C LEU A 35 10.34 6.90 5.53
N ARG A 36 10.29 6.76 6.86
CA ARG A 36 10.67 7.83 7.79
C ARG A 36 12.15 8.18 7.68
N ASP A 37 13.03 7.19 7.54
CA ASP A 37 14.46 7.39 7.32
C ASP A 37 14.74 8.16 6.02
N SER A 38 13.80 8.10 5.07
CA SER A 38 13.83 8.85 3.82
C SER A 38 13.25 10.28 3.93
N GLY A 39 12.91 10.75 5.14
CA GLY A 39 12.34 12.08 5.40
C GLY A 39 10.83 12.18 5.19
N VAL A 40 10.12 11.05 5.07
CA VAL A 40 8.66 11.02 4.88
C VAL A 40 7.93 11.01 6.22
N THR A 41 6.89 11.82 6.34
CA THR A 41 5.93 11.70 7.44
C THR A 41 4.98 10.54 7.13
N VAL A 42 5.08 9.46 7.92
CA VAL A 42 4.27 8.25 7.72
C VAL A 42 3.22 8.11 8.81
N HIS A 43 1.96 8.11 8.39
CA HIS A 43 0.85 7.66 9.22
C HIS A 43 0.55 6.20 8.86
N ALA A 44 0.89 5.28 9.76
CA ALA A 44 0.70 3.84 9.54
C ALA A 44 -0.53 3.36 10.32
N VAL A 45 -1.41 2.64 9.63
CA VAL A 45 -2.63 2.05 10.19
C VAL A 45 -2.76 0.59 9.75
N GLU A 46 -3.49 -0.18 10.54
CA GLU A 46 -3.66 -1.62 10.32
C GLU A 46 -4.72 -1.94 9.25
N ASP A 47 -5.78 -1.15 9.20
CA ASP A 47 -6.95 -1.48 8.41
C ASP A 47 -7.59 -0.27 7.71
N LEU A 48 -8.51 -0.56 6.80
CA LEU A 48 -9.24 0.43 6.01
C LEU A 48 -10.16 1.32 6.87
N PRO A 49 -10.88 0.82 7.89
CA PRO A 49 -11.62 1.66 8.82
C PRO A 49 -10.74 2.73 9.50
N ALA A 50 -9.59 2.36 10.04
CA ALA A 50 -8.66 3.31 10.66
C ALA A 50 -8.11 4.30 9.62
N ALA A 51 -7.82 3.83 8.41
CA ALA A 51 -7.41 4.69 7.31
C ALA A 51 -8.47 5.74 6.96
N ARG A 52 -9.75 5.38 6.98
CA ARG A 52 -10.88 6.29 6.70
C ARG A 52 -11.05 7.37 7.75
N VAL A 53 -10.81 7.04 9.02
CA VAL A 53 -10.89 8.02 10.13
C VAL A 53 -9.78 9.06 10.01
N LEU A 54 -8.60 8.64 9.57
CA LEU A 54 -7.41 9.48 9.49
C LEU A 54 -7.25 10.20 8.14
N TRP A 55 -7.97 9.75 7.12
CA TRP A 55 -7.89 10.32 5.79
C TRP A 55 -8.65 11.65 5.70
N GLU A 56 -7.99 12.65 5.12
CA GLU A 56 -8.56 13.95 4.78
C GLU A 56 -8.22 14.29 3.32
N PRO A 57 -9.13 14.89 2.54
CA PRO A 57 -8.87 15.22 1.15
C PRO A 57 -7.65 16.15 0.95
N ASN A 58 -6.76 15.78 0.03
CA ASN A 58 -5.55 16.53 -0.37
C ASN A 58 -4.49 16.66 0.75
N PHE A 59 -4.51 15.77 1.74
CA PHE A 59 -3.54 15.79 2.84
C PHE A 59 -2.33 14.89 2.57
N TYR A 60 -2.51 13.77 1.85
CA TYR A 60 -1.44 12.80 1.61
C TYR A 60 -0.85 12.92 0.20
N ASP A 61 0.46 12.84 0.07
CA ASP A 61 1.11 12.79 -1.24
C ASP A 61 0.96 11.41 -1.90
N LEU A 62 0.84 10.38 -1.08
CA LEU A 62 0.73 8.98 -1.47
C LEU A 62 -0.03 8.17 -0.41
N ILE A 63 -0.90 7.29 -0.87
CA ILE A 63 -1.54 6.24 -0.07
C ILE A 63 -0.93 4.91 -0.50
N LEU A 64 -0.25 4.23 0.42
CA LEU A 64 0.39 2.94 0.21
C LEU A 64 -0.48 1.85 0.85
N LEU A 65 -1.14 1.05 0.02
CA LEU A 65 -2.14 0.06 0.46
C LEU A 65 -1.64 -1.37 0.21
N ASN A 66 -1.52 -2.16 1.28
CA ASN A 66 -1.23 -3.58 1.15
C ASN A 66 -2.50 -4.38 0.83
N LEU A 67 -2.59 -4.95 -0.38
CA LEU A 67 -3.79 -5.70 -0.77
C LEU A 67 -3.80 -7.14 -0.23
N PHE A 68 -2.65 -7.67 0.19
CA PHE A 68 -2.61 -8.97 0.86
C PHE A 68 -3.25 -8.81 2.23
N ARG A 69 -4.46 -9.38 2.41
CA ARG A 69 -5.30 -9.44 3.63
C ARG A 69 -6.47 -8.45 3.71
N HIS A 70 -6.64 -7.55 2.75
CA HIS A 70 -7.92 -6.82 2.63
C HIS A 70 -8.84 -7.51 1.64
N SER A 71 -10.15 -7.41 1.85
CA SER A 71 -11.11 -7.86 0.85
C SER A 71 -10.95 -6.97 -0.40
N PRO A 72 -10.87 -7.54 -1.62
CA PRO A 72 -10.70 -6.76 -2.83
C PRO A 72 -11.80 -5.70 -3.01
N GLY A 73 -13.05 -6.04 -2.65
CA GLY A 73 -14.20 -5.13 -2.71
C GLY A 73 -14.06 -3.92 -1.77
N GLU A 74 -13.69 -4.13 -0.51
CA GLU A 74 -13.54 -3.03 0.46
C GLU A 74 -12.34 -2.13 0.10
N ALA A 75 -11.23 -2.73 -0.33
CA ALA A 75 -10.07 -2.00 -0.81
C ALA A 75 -10.40 -1.18 -2.06
N PHE A 76 -11.21 -1.72 -2.97
CA PHE A 76 -11.66 -1.00 -4.16
C PHE A 76 -12.58 0.17 -3.80
N GLN A 77 -13.52 -0.04 -2.88
CA GLN A 77 -14.40 1.02 -2.40
C GLN A 77 -13.61 2.15 -1.72
N PHE A 78 -12.58 1.83 -0.94
CA PHE A 78 -11.67 2.82 -0.36
C PHE A 78 -10.91 3.60 -1.44
N TYR A 79 -10.31 2.90 -2.39
CA TYR A 79 -9.61 3.50 -3.53
C TYR A 79 -10.53 4.44 -4.34
N ALA A 80 -11.72 3.95 -4.73
CA ALA A 80 -12.69 4.69 -5.52
C ALA A 80 -13.18 5.95 -4.78
N GLN A 81 -13.50 5.83 -3.49
CA GLN A 81 -13.90 6.98 -2.68
C GLN A 81 -12.84 8.09 -2.66
N ILE A 82 -11.58 7.74 -2.45
CA ILE A 82 -10.52 8.74 -2.40
C ILE A 82 -10.25 9.32 -3.77
N LYS A 83 -10.30 8.52 -4.84
CA LYS A 83 -10.13 9.04 -6.21
C LYS A 83 -11.23 10.00 -6.64
N ASP A 84 -12.46 9.77 -6.20
CA ASP A 84 -13.57 10.68 -6.42
C ASP A 84 -13.38 12.00 -5.65
N ALA A 85 -13.03 11.92 -4.36
CA ALA A 85 -12.91 13.09 -3.50
C ALA A 85 -11.60 13.88 -3.63
N SER A 86 -10.49 13.21 -3.98
CA SER A 86 -9.16 13.82 -4.12
C SER A 86 -8.35 13.15 -5.23
N PRO A 87 -8.60 13.50 -6.50
CA PRO A 87 -7.96 12.84 -7.65
C PRO A 87 -6.43 13.06 -7.72
N ARG A 88 -5.91 14.06 -7.00
CA ARG A 88 -4.48 14.39 -6.95
C ARG A 88 -3.68 13.48 -6.01
N GLU A 89 -4.32 12.84 -5.03
CA GLU A 89 -3.66 11.90 -4.14
C GLU A 89 -3.29 10.63 -4.92
N ARG A 90 -2.02 10.24 -4.82
CA ARG A 90 -1.48 9.09 -5.55
C ARG A 90 -1.69 7.83 -4.75
N PHE A 91 -1.84 6.71 -5.44
CA PHE A 91 -1.88 5.39 -4.83
C PHE A 91 -0.68 4.58 -5.27
N ALA A 92 -0.20 3.73 -4.36
CA ALA A 92 0.61 2.59 -4.68
C ALA A 92 0.05 1.38 -3.92
N PHE A 93 0.02 0.23 -4.58
CA PHE A 93 -0.55 -1.00 -4.07
C PHE A 93 0.55 -2.02 -3.90
N LEU A 94 0.63 -2.64 -2.72
CA LEU A 94 1.52 -3.78 -2.50
C LEU A 94 0.77 -5.04 -2.94
N VAL A 95 1.23 -5.62 -4.04
CA VAL A 95 0.54 -6.68 -4.79
C VAL A 95 1.29 -8.02 -4.76
N GLY A 96 2.37 -8.12 -3.98
CA GLY A 96 3.15 -9.35 -3.84
C GLY A 96 3.87 -9.79 -5.13
N PRO A 97 4.64 -10.88 -5.09
CA PRO A 97 5.36 -11.39 -6.24
C PRO A 97 4.44 -11.69 -7.44
N PRO A 98 4.92 -11.54 -8.69
CA PRO A 98 6.28 -11.15 -9.06
C PRO A 98 6.49 -9.63 -9.19
N VAL A 99 5.42 -8.82 -9.12
CA VAL A 99 5.45 -7.38 -9.41
C VAL A 99 5.72 -6.54 -8.15
N TYR A 100 5.31 -7.02 -6.98
CA TYR A 100 5.43 -6.45 -5.64
C TYR A 100 4.72 -5.10 -5.41
N LEU A 101 4.75 -4.17 -6.37
CA LEU A 101 4.19 -2.84 -6.30
C LEU A 101 3.44 -2.47 -7.59
N SER A 102 2.21 -1.96 -7.50
CA SER A 102 1.47 -1.39 -8.62
C SER A 102 1.13 0.07 -8.37
N LEU A 103 1.20 0.93 -9.40
CA LEU A 103 0.77 2.34 -9.32
C LEU A 103 -0.67 2.55 -9.81
N THR A 104 -1.27 1.51 -10.39
CA THR A 104 -2.67 1.47 -10.80
C THR A 104 -3.40 0.37 -10.05
N TRP A 105 -4.71 0.48 -9.94
CA TRP A 105 -5.51 -0.60 -9.37
C TRP A 105 -5.23 -1.91 -10.15
N PRO A 106 -4.79 -2.98 -9.50
CA PRO A 106 -4.42 -4.20 -10.20
C PRO A 106 -5.66 -4.93 -10.72
N GLU A 107 -5.72 -5.16 -12.03
CA GLU A 107 -6.85 -5.85 -12.69
C GLU A 107 -7.11 -7.24 -12.10
N ALA A 108 -6.07 -7.95 -11.67
CA ALA A 108 -6.20 -9.25 -11.01
C ALA A 108 -7.06 -9.21 -9.72
N MET A 109 -7.19 -8.04 -9.08
CA MET A 109 -8.05 -7.85 -7.91
C MET A 109 -9.48 -7.44 -8.28
N ALA A 110 -9.73 -7.07 -9.54
CA ALA A 110 -11.07 -6.76 -10.03
C ALA A 110 -11.91 -8.02 -10.36
N VAL A 111 -11.30 -9.21 -10.30
CA VAL A 111 -11.94 -10.48 -10.74
C VAL A 111 -12.63 -11.23 -9.60
N ASP A 112 -12.56 -10.79 -8.35
CA ASP A 112 -12.96 -11.64 -7.22
C ASP A 112 -14.29 -11.29 -6.54
N ASP A 113 -15.38 -11.82 -7.13
CA ASP A 113 -16.55 -12.33 -6.40
C ASP A 113 -16.62 -13.89 -6.48
N THR A 114 -15.62 -14.56 -7.08
CA THR A 114 -15.69 -16.02 -7.39
C THR A 114 -14.38 -16.82 -7.25
N SER A 115 -13.24 -16.15 -7.11
CA SER A 115 -11.88 -16.71 -7.11
C SER A 115 -11.38 -17.16 -5.73
N HIS A 116 -11.92 -16.61 -4.64
CA HIS A 116 -11.55 -17.01 -3.27
C HIS A 116 -11.82 -18.51 -2.98
N GLY A 117 -12.73 -19.16 -3.72
CA GLY A 117 -12.93 -20.61 -3.64
C GLY A 117 -11.87 -21.43 -4.38
N GLN A 118 -11.34 -20.93 -5.50
CA GLN A 118 -10.50 -21.71 -6.43
C GLN A 118 -9.08 -21.94 -5.91
N TRP A 119 -8.50 -21.02 -5.14
CA TRP A 119 -7.17 -21.22 -4.55
C TRP A 119 -7.18 -22.30 -3.46
N GLY A 120 -8.19 -22.32 -2.60
CA GLY A 120 -8.36 -23.39 -1.62
C GLY A 120 -8.60 -24.75 -2.28
N GLU A 121 -9.29 -24.78 -3.42
CA GLU A 121 -9.55 -25.99 -4.19
C GLU A 121 -8.29 -26.48 -4.95
N THR A 122 -7.50 -25.55 -5.47
CA THR A 122 -6.23 -25.86 -6.16
C THR A 122 -5.22 -26.48 -5.19
N VAL A 123 -5.10 -25.93 -3.98
CA VAL A 123 -4.24 -26.50 -2.93
C VAL A 123 -4.72 -27.89 -2.51
N LYS A 124 -6.03 -28.09 -2.38
CA LYS A 124 -6.60 -29.42 -2.08
C LYS A 124 -6.28 -30.44 -3.15
N ARG A 125 -6.42 -30.10 -4.45
CA ARG A 125 -6.12 -31.02 -5.56
C ARG A 125 -4.65 -31.46 -5.58
N ILE A 126 -3.74 -30.53 -5.32
CA ILE A 126 -2.30 -30.83 -5.26
C ILE A 126 -1.99 -31.73 -4.06
N ALA A 127 -2.61 -31.48 -2.90
CA ALA A 127 -2.41 -32.29 -1.70
C ALA A 127 -2.98 -33.72 -1.80
N THR A 128 -4.05 -33.93 -2.58
CA THR A 128 -4.63 -35.27 -2.83
C THR A 128 -3.95 -36.05 -3.96
N ALA A 129 -3.01 -35.43 -4.67
CA ALA A 129 -2.27 -36.05 -5.77
C ALA A 129 -0.88 -36.59 -5.35
N ALA A 130 -0.57 -36.57 -4.05
CA ALA A 130 0.61 -37.16 -3.42
C ALA A 130 0.20 -38.34 -2.53
#